data_AF-A0A1Z1MME6-F1
#
_entry.id   AF-A0A1Z1MME6-F1
#
_cell.length_a   1.000
_cell.length_b   1.000
_cell.length_c   1.000
_cell.angle_alpha   90.00
_cell.angle_beta   90.00
_cell.angle_gamma   90.00
#
_symmetry.space_group_name_H-M   'P 1'
#
loop_
_entity.id
_entity.type
_entity.pdbx_description
1 polymer ?
#
loop_
_entity_poly.entity_id
_entity_poly.type
_entity_poly.pdbx_seq_one_letter_code
_entity_poly.pdbx_strand_id
1 'polypeptide(L)' 'MLEKGSRVKVLRKESYWYHDTGTVVKIEKGIKYPVLVRFIKVTYSGVNSNNFSESELIILN' A
#
# COMPACT_ATOMS: atom_id res chain seq x y z
N MET A 1 9.67 11.49 1.20
CA MET A 1 10.12 10.08 1.21
C MET A 1 8.99 9.23 1.74
N LEU A 2 8.94 7.95 1.39
CA LEU A 2 7.88 7.06 1.85
C LEU A 2 8.18 6.68 3.31
N GLU A 3 7.32 7.09 4.23
CA GLU A 3 7.53 6.90 5.67
C GLU A 3 6.37 6.13 6.30
N LYS A 4 6.63 5.50 7.44
CA LYS A 4 5.57 4.89 8.25
C LYS A 4 4.54 5.96 8.61
N GLY A 5 3.26 5.66 8.39
CA GLY A 5 2.15 6.59 8.61
C GLY A 5 1.80 7.47 7.41
N SER A 6 2.62 7.46 6.34
CA SER A 6 2.30 8.20 5.12
C SER A 6 1.04 7.66 4.45
N ARG A 7 0.24 8.56 3.89
CA ARG A 7 -0.90 8.22 3.03
C ARG A 7 -0.37 7.95 1.62
N VAL A 8 -0.79 6.84 1.04
CA VAL A 8 -0.37 6.42 -0.30
C VAL A 8 -1.58 6.05 -1.14
N LYS A 9 -1.48 6.31 -2.44
CA LYS A 9 -2.43 5.87 -3.46
C LYS A 9 -1.82 4.71 -4.25
N VAL A 10 -2.60 3.65 -4.47
CA VAL A 10 -2.14 2.44 -5.17
C VAL A 10 -2.36 2.57 -6.67
N LEU A 11 -1.33 2.27 -7.47
CA LEU A 11 -1.35 2.28 -8.94
C LEU A 11 -1.33 0.89 -9.58
N ARG A 12 -1.27 -0.17 -8.79
CA ARG A 12 -1.31 -1.55 -9.28
C ARG A 12 -2.71 -1.91 -9.79
N LYS A 13 -2.86 -2.15 -11.09
CA LYS A 13 -4.17 -2.34 -11.77
C LYS A 13 -4.92 -3.57 -11.28
N GLU A 14 -4.21 -4.64 -10.96
CA GLU A 14 -4.74 -5.92 -10.47
C GLU A 14 -5.06 -5.89 -8.97
N SER A 15 -4.69 -4.81 -8.27
CA SER A 15 -5.00 -4.66 -6.85
C SER A 15 -6.47 -4.33 -6.65
N TYR A 16 -7.10 -4.97 -5.66
CA TYR A 16 -8.45 -4.60 -5.20
C TYR A 16 -8.56 -3.11 -4.86
N TRP A 17 -7.47 -2.51 -4.39
CA TRP A 17 -7.39 -1.10 -3.99
C TRP A 17 -6.82 -0.20 -5.09
N TYR A 18 -6.94 -0.56 -6.38
CA TYR A 18 -6.48 0.29 -7.48
C TYR A 18 -7.10 1.69 -7.41
N HIS A 19 -6.27 2.74 -7.43
CA HIS A 19 -6.60 4.15 -7.18
C HIS A 19 -7.19 4.48 -5.80
N ASP A 20 -7.22 3.53 -4.87
CA ASP A 20 -7.65 3.79 -3.50
C ASP A 20 -6.47 4.26 -2.64
N THR A 21 -6.82 4.83 -1.48
CA THR A 21 -5.87 5.36 -0.51
C THR A 21 -5.70 4.44 0.68
N GLY A 22 -4.45 4.23 1.08
CA GLY A 22 -4.07 3.43 2.23
C GLY A 22 -3.02 4.13 3.08
N THR A 23 -2.77 3.58 4.27
CA THR A 23 -1.76 4.08 5.21
C THR A 23 -0.62 3.09 5.29
N VAL A 24 0.62 3.59 5.18
CA VAL A 24 1.82 2.76 5.31
C VAL A 24 2.02 2.36 6.78
N VAL A 25 2.10 1.07 7.04
CA VAL A 25 2.29 0.52 8.40
C VAL A 25 3.75 0.21 8.69
N LYS A 26 4.44 -0.38 7.71
CA LYS A 26 5.84 -0.82 7.82
C LYS A 26 6.51 -0.75 6.46
N ILE A 27 7.81 -0.47 6.48
CA ILE A 27 8.70 -0.52 5.32
C ILE A 27 9.86 -1.42 5.67
N GLU A 28 10.09 -2.46 4.89
CA GLU A 28 11.19 -3.41 5.03
C GLU A 28 12.25 -3.16 3.94
N LYS A 29 13.51 -3.56 4.17
CA LYS A 29 14.59 -3.39 3.16
C LYS A 29 15.01 -4.75 2.63
N GLY A 30 15.34 -4.82 1.33
CA GLY A 30 15.86 -6.04 0.70
C GLY A 30 14.79 -7.03 0.20
N ILE A 31 13.52 -6.63 0.15
CA ILE A 31 12.40 -7.44 -0.35
C ILE A 31 11.76 -6.73 -1.55
N LYS A 32 11.24 -7.50 -2.52
CA LYS A 32 10.63 -6.97 -3.76
C LYS A 32 9.42 -6.06 -3.51
N TYR A 33 8.60 -6.38 -2.50
CA TYR A 33 7.42 -5.61 -2.08
C TYR A 33 7.61 -5.15 -0.63
N PRO A 34 8.43 -4.11 -0.41
CA PRO A 34 8.86 -3.70 0.93
C PRO A 34 7.80 -2.94 1.73
N VAL A 35 6.78 -2.37 1.08
CA VAL A 35 5.84 -1.45 1.72
C VAL A 35 4.55 -2.16 2.10
N LEU A 36 4.30 -2.32 3.40
CA LEU A 36 3.03 -2.85 3.90
C LEU A 36 2.03 -1.72 4.10
N VAL A 37 0.93 -1.76 3.36
CA VAL A 37 -0.13 -0.74 3.37
C VAL A 37 -1.41 -1.34 3.94
N ARG A 38 -2.06 -0.61 4.86
CA ARG A 38 -3.37 -0.96 5.42
C ARG A 38 -4.45 -0.03 4.84
N PHE A 39 -5.58 -0.61 4.50
CA PHE A 39 -6.73 0.06 3.92
C PHE A 39 -7.94 -0.02 4.86
N ILE A 40 -8.88 0.89 4.63
CA ILE A 40 -10.18 0.88 5.33
C ILE A 40 -11.09 -0.20 4.74
N LYS A 41 -11.07 -0.37 3.41
CA LYS A 41 -11.84 -1.40 2.71
C LYS A 41 -11.21 -2.77 2.89
N VAL A 42 -12.06 -3.76 3.10
CA VAL A 42 -11.70 -5.17 3.24
C VAL A 42 -11.97 -5.88 1.91
N THR A 43 -11.04 -6.73 1.48
CA THR A 43 -11.23 -7.60 0.30
C THR A 43 -12.29 -8.67 0.55
N TYR A 44 -12.73 -9.35 -0.51
CA TYR A 44 -13.60 -10.52 -0.40
C TYR A 44 -13.04 -11.66 0.46
N SER A 45 -11.71 -11.72 0.62
CA SER A 45 -11.03 -12.69 1.48
C SER A 45 -10.90 -12.24 2.94
N GLY A 46 -11.50 -11.12 3.33
CA GLY A 46 -11.44 -10.62 4.71
C GLY A 46 -10.13 -9.90 5.07
N VAL A 47 -9.25 -9.62 4.10
CA VAL A 47 -7.94 -8.99 4.31
C VAL A 47 -8.00 -7.51 3.97
N ASN A 48 -7.40 -6.66 4.81
CA ASN A 48 -7.34 -5.20 4.63
C ASN A 48 -5.92 -4.63 4.52
N SER A 49 -4.89 -5.48 4.43
CA SER A 49 -3.50 -5.08 4.29
C SER A 49 -2.80 -5.85 3.19
N ASN A 50 -1.93 -5.20 2.43
CA ASN A 50 -1.15 -5.85 1.38
C ASN A 50 0.21 -5.16 1.19
N ASN A 51 1.13 -5.86 0.52
CA ASN A 51 2.49 -5.40 0.25
C ASN A 51 2.62 -4.89 -1.19
N PHE A 52 3.33 -3.77 -1.33
CA PHE A 52 3.55 -3.08 -2.59
C PHE A 52 5.02 -2.69 -2.76
N SER A 53 5.41 -2.48 -4.01
CA SER A 53 6.67 -1.84 -4.38
C SER A 53 6.51 -0.32 -4.34
N GLU A 54 7.62 0.39 -4.12
CA GLU A 54 7.62 1.86 -4.09
C GLU A 54 7.18 2.46 -5.44
N SER A 55 7.44 1.79 -6.55
CA SER A 55 7.02 2.22 -7.90
C SER A 55 5.51 2.13 -8.15
N GLU A 56 4.77 1.41 -7.31
CA GLU A 56 3.32 1.20 -7.46
C GLU A 56 2.51 2.10 -6.53
N LEU A 57 3.20 2.94 -5.75
CA LEU A 57 2.59 3.81 -4.76
C LEU A 57 2.92 5.27 -5.07
N ILE A 58 1.90 6.13 -4.98
CA ILE A 58 2.07 7.59 -4.98
C ILE A 58 1.82 8.10 -3.57
N ILE A 59 2.74 8.87 -3.03
CA ILE A 59 2.55 9.56 -1.75
C ILE A 59 1.53 10.69 -1.96
N LEU A 60 0.55 10.76 -1.07
CA LEU A 60 -0.41 11.85 -0.99
C LEU A 60 0.03 12.79 0.15
N ASN A 61 0.11 14.09 -0.16
CA ASN A 61 0.37 15.15 0.83
C ASN A 61 -0.85 15.40 1.72
#